data_AF-A0A2I0X5S8-F1
#
_entry.id   AF-A0A2I0X5S8-F1
#
_cell.length_a   1.000
_cell.length_b   1.000
_cell.length_c   1.000
_cell.angle_alpha   90.00
_cell.angle_beta   90.00
_cell.angle_gamma   90.00
#
_symmetry.space_group_name_H-M   'P 1'
#
loop_
_entity.id
_entity.type
_entity.pdbx_description
1 polymer ?
#
loop_
_entity_poly.entity_id
_entity_poly.type
_entity_poly.pdbx_seq_one_letter_code
_entity_poly.pdbx_strand_id
1 'polypeptide(L)'
;MKTRLWKAGGKWVEELLNILWAYHTTARTPIGETPFNFCVGTEVVIPVDIGVPSNRVQTFDFNNNEEKLKTNLDLLPEARDEASLKAATYHQWIARHYNQRIKPRIFLLGI
;
A
#
# COMPACT_ATOMS: atom_id res chain seq x y z
N MET A 1 -0.58 -0.18 -12.61
CA MET A 1 0.43 -1.23 -12.36
C MET A 1 0.19 -2.47 -13.23
N LYS A 2 -0.97 -3.13 -13.14
CA LYS A 2 -1.35 -4.28 -13.99
C LYS A 2 -1.28 -3.99 -15.50
N THR A 3 -1.66 -2.77 -15.89
CA THR A 3 -1.56 -2.27 -17.28
C THR A 3 -0.11 -2.08 -17.76
N ARG A 4 0.83 -1.75 -16.88
CA ARG A 4 2.26 -1.61 -17.22
C ARG A 4 2.91 -2.97 -17.42
N LEU A 5 2.61 -3.94 -16.55
CA LEU A 5 3.03 -5.33 -16.70
C LEU A 5 2.55 -5.94 -18.02
N TRP A 6 1.28 -5.72 -18.37
CA TRP A 6 0.73 -6.19 -19.65
C TRP A 6 1.45 -5.60 -20.85
N LYS A 7 1.80 -4.31 -20.81
CA LYS A 7 2.56 -3.64 -21.88
C LYS A 7 4.01 -4.12 -21.98
N ALA A 8 4.65 -4.42 -20.85
CA ALA A 8 6.03 -4.90 -20.83
C ALA A 8 6.18 -6.35 -21.36
N GLY A 9 5.10 -7.14 -21.31
CA GLY A 9 5.08 -8.51 -21.83
C GLY A 9 6.20 -9.37 -21.23
N GLY A 10 6.99 -10.03 -22.08
CA GLY A 10 8.12 -10.87 -21.67
C GLY A 10 9.28 -10.12 -21.01
N LYS A 11 9.31 -8.78 -21.07
CA LYS A 11 10.34 -7.91 -20.49
C LYS A 11 9.95 -7.32 -19.14
N TRP A 12 8.98 -7.94 -18.45
CA TRP A 12 8.49 -7.45 -17.16
C TRP A 12 9.60 -7.26 -16.10
N VAL A 13 10.72 -7.99 -16.22
CA VAL A 13 11.89 -7.85 -15.35
C VAL A 13 12.47 -6.44 -15.39
N GLU A 14 12.47 -5.79 -16.56
CA GLU A 14 12.93 -4.40 -16.72
C GLU A 14 12.04 -3.40 -15.98
N GLU A 15 10.76 -3.72 -15.77
CA GLU A 15 9.80 -2.89 -15.04
C GLU A 15 9.69 -3.27 -13.55
N LEU A 16 10.29 -4.39 -13.13
CA LEU A 16 10.12 -4.95 -11.78
C LEU A 16 10.49 -3.95 -10.69
N LEU A 17 11.60 -3.23 -10.85
CA LEU A 17 12.05 -2.25 -9.88
C LEU A 17 11.05 -1.09 -9.74
N ASN A 18 10.57 -0.55 -10.85
CA ASN A 18 9.57 0.53 -10.87
C ASN A 18 8.24 0.10 -10.23
N ILE A 19 7.89 -1.17 -10.46
CA ILE A 19 6.70 -1.83 -9.93
C ILE A 19 6.81 -1.97 -8.41
N LEU A 20 7.91 -2.54 -7.91
CA LEU A 20 8.16 -2.67 -6.47
C LEU A 20 8.20 -1.30 -5.78
N TRP A 21 8.83 -0.32 -6.42
CA TRP A 21 8.86 1.05 -5.94
C TRP A 21 7.45 1.62 -5.77
N ALA A 22 6.66 1.63 -6.84
CA ALA A 22 5.28 2.12 -6.80
C ALA A 22 4.43 1.35 -5.79
N TYR A 23 4.66 0.04 -5.62
CA TYR A 23 3.97 -0.74 -4.60
C TYR A 23 4.28 -0.26 -3.19
N HIS A 24 5.56 -0.03 -2.88
CA HIS A 24 6.01 0.37 -1.55
C HIS A 24 5.59 1.80 -1.19
N THR A 25 5.55 2.71 -2.16
CA THR A 25 5.33 4.15 -1.91
C THR A 25 3.90 4.63 -2.18
N THR A 26 3.02 3.82 -2.78
CA THR A 26 1.64 4.24 -3.07
C THR A 26 0.69 3.78 -1.97
N ALA A 27 -0.10 4.72 -1.44
CA ALA A 27 -1.15 4.41 -0.46
C ALA A 27 -2.19 3.47 -1.07
N ARG A 28 -2.55 2.43 -0.34
CA ARG A 28 -3.51 1.41 -0.79
C ARG A 28 -4.91 1.84 -0.40
N THR A 29 -5.83 1.97 -1.36
CA THR A 29 -7.24 2.37 -1.12
C THR A 29 -7.94 1.67 0.06
N PRO A 30 -7.85 0.33 0.24
CA PRO A 30 -8.49 -0.32 1.39
C PRO A 30 -7.80 -0.05 2.74
N ILE A 31 -6.56 0.41 2.73
CA ILE A 31 -5.66 0.50 3.88
C ILE A 31 -5.41 1.96 4.28
N GLY A 32 -5.52 2.92 3.34
CA GLY A 32 -5.28 4.35 3.54
C GLY A 32 -3.81 4.77 3.60
N GLU A 33 -2.91 3.80 3.79
CA GLU A 33 -1.48 4.02 4.04
C GLU A 33 -0.60 3.25 3.04
N THR A 34 0.70 3.57 3.02
CA THR A 34 1.68 2.90 2.15
C THR A 34 2.20 1.59 2.78
N PRO A 35 2.46 0.53 1.99
CA PRO A 35 3.03 -0.71 2.53
C PRO A 35 4.38 -0.52 3.24
N PHE A 36 5.22 0.40 2.77
CA PHE A 36 6.52 0.65 3.40
C PHE A 36 6.37 1.26 4.80
N ASN A 37 5.45 2.22 4.96
CA ASN A 37 5.17 2.83 6.25
C ASN A 37 4.76 1.77 7.29
N PHE A 38 4.01 0.74 6.89
CA PHE A 38 3.66 -0.35 7.81
C PHE A 38 4.81 -1.27 8.22
N CYS A 39 5.84 -1.39 7.40
CA CYS A 39 6.99 -2.25 7.71
C CYS A 39 8.06 -1.51 8.52
N VAL A 40 8.26 -0.22 8.23
CA VAL A 40 9.38 0.57 8.75
C VAL A 40 8.93 1.65 9.74
N GLY A 41 7.64 1.97 9.79
CA GLY A 41 7.10 3.05 10.64
C GLY A 41 7.40 4.45 10.12
N THR A 42 7.95 4.59 8.92
CA THR A 42 8.25 5.90 8.32
C THR A 42 7.99 5.89 6.82
N GLU A 43 7.74 7.07 6.27
CA GLU A 43 7.61 7.29 4.84
C GLU A 43 8.97 7.12 4.11
N VAL A 44 8.96 6.51 2.93
CA VAL A 44 10.16 6.32 2.08
C VAL A 44 10.75 7.66 1.64
N VAL A 45 12.08 7.80 1.75
CA VAL A 45 12.84 8.89 1.14
C VAL A 45 13.41 8.44 -0.21
N ILE A 46 13.17 9.20 -1.28
CA ILE A 46 13.74 8.93 -2.61
C ILE A 46 15.18 9.49 -2.66
N PRO A 47 16.18 8.74 -3.14
CA PRO A 47 17.54 9.27 -3.33
C PRO A 47 17.68 10.32 -4.45
N VAL A 48 16.61 10.73 -5.14
CA VAL A 48 16.74 11.58 -6.36
C VAL A 48 17.25 13.00 -6.06
N ASP A 49 17.31 13.38 -4.78
CA ASP A 49 17.81 14.67 -4.29
C ASP A 49 19.35 14.81 -4.30
N ILE A 50 20.10 13.86 -4.88
CA ILE A 50 21.57 13.90 -4.88
C ILE A 50 22.14 15.11 -5.66
N GLY A 51 21.35 15.76 -6.53
CA GLY A 51 21.78 16.96 -7.27
C GLY A 51 21.48 18.29 -6.56
N VAL A 52 20.41 18.36 -5.76
CA VAL A 52 20.00 19.53 -4.98
C VAL A 52 19.48 19.01 -3.64
N PRO A 53 20.13 19.33 -2.51
CA PRO A 53 19.71 18.78 -1.23
C PRO A 53 18.28 19.24 -0.95
N SER A 54 17.34 18.30 -0.82
CA SER A 54 15.97 18.64 -0.45
C SER A 54 15.93 19.23 0.94
N ASN A 55 14.84 19.95 1.26
CA ASN A 55 14.65 20.54 2.58
C ASN A 55 14.82 19.49 3.70
N ARG A 56 14.38 18.25 3.48
CA ARG A 56 14.56 17.14 4.43
C ARG A 56 16.02 16.79 4.69
N VAL A 57 16.88 16.85 3.67
CA VAL A 57 18.34 16.64 3.82
C VAL A 57 18.98 17.83 4.52
N GLN A 58 18.55 19.06 4.19
CA GLN A 58 19.08 20.28 4.81
C GLN A 58 18.70 20.40 6.30
N THR A 59 17.51 19.94 6.68
CA THR A 59 17.02 19.96 8.07
C THR A 59 17.17 18.60 8.77
N PHE A 60 18.11 17.77 8.33
CA PHE A 60 18.31 16.45 8.93
C PHE A 60 18.80 16.58 10.39
N ASP A 61 18.03 16.03 11.32
CA ASP A 61 18.38 15.95 12.74
C ASP A 61 18.22 14.51 13.21
N PHE A 62 19.33 13.85 13.50
CA PHE A 62 19.35 12.44 13.89
C PHE A 62 18.54 12.17 15.16
N ASN A 63 18.73 12.97 16.21
CA ASN A 63 18.13 12.69 17.52
C ASN A 63 16.61 12.87 17.48
N ASN A 64 16.15 13.96 16.87
CA ASN A 64 14.72 14.24 16.69
C ASN A 64 14.06 13.19 15.76
N ASN A 65 14.76 12.75 14.71
CA ASN A 65 14.25 11.70 13.82
C ASN A 65 14.16 10.33 14.51
N GLU A 66 15.12 10.00 15.37
CA GLU A 66 15.09 8.76 16.15
C GLU A 66 13.91 8.75 17.13
N GLU A 67 13.65 9.87 17.83
CA GLU A 67 12.50 10.02 18.72
C GLU A 67 11.18 9.85 17.94
N LYS A 68 11.03 10.56 16.82
CA LYS A 68 9.86 10.43 15.93
C LYS A 68 9.67 9.03 15.41
N LEU A 69 10.76 8.34 15.04
CA LEU A 69 10.71 6.96 14.60
C LEU A 69 10.17 6.05 15.70
N LYS A 70 10.63 6.21 16.95
CA LYS A 70 10.10 5.46 18.10
C LYS A 70 8.60 5.70 18.27
N THR A 71 8.18 6.96 18.29
CA THR A 71 6.75 7.30 18.37
C THR A 71 5.93 6.69 17.24
N ASN A 72 6.43 6.73 16.00
CA ASN A 72 5.72 6.12 14.89
C ASN A 72 5.63 4.59 15.03
N LEU A 73 6.69 3.93 15.48
CA LEU A 73 6.70 2.49 15.73
C LEU A 73 5.72 2.11 16.84
N ASP A 74 5.60 2.94 17.88
CA ASP A 74 4.63 2.75 18.96
C ASP A 74 3.18 2.88 18.46
N LEU A 75 2.93 3.72 17.45
CA LEU A 75 1.60 3.95 16.85
C LEU A 75 1.27 2.98 15.69
N LEU A 76 2.23 2.16 15.26
CA LEU A 76 2.01 1.20 14.17
C LEU A 76 0.90 0.17 14.46
N PRO A 77 0.76 -0.38 15.67
CA PRO A 77 -0.32 -1.30 16.00
C PRO A 77 -1.71 -0.69 15.75
N GLU A 78 -1.94 0.53 16.22
CA GLU A 78 -3.20 1.26 16.05
C GLU A 78 -3.49 1.51 14.57
N ALA A 79 -2.47 1.92 13.81
CA ALA A 79 -2.61 2.10 12.37
C ALA A 79 -2.95 0.78 11.65
N ARG A 80 -2.41 -0.36 12.10
CA ARG A 80 -2.72 -1.68 11.54
C ARG A 80 -4.13 -2.14 11.87
N ASP A 81 -4.61 -1.86 13.08
CA ASP A 81 -5.98 -2.15 13.50
C ASP A 81 -6.98 -1.32 12.69
N GLU A 82 -6.72 -0.02 12.52
CA GLU A 82 -7.55 0.86 11.71
C GLU A 82 -7.56 0.41 10.23
N ALA A 83 -6.40 0.08 9.67
CA ALA A 83 -6.28 -0.45 8.32
C ALA A 83 -7.04 -1.78 8.14
N SER A 84 -6.99 -2.65 9.14
CA SER A 84 -7.71 -3.93 9.12
C SER A 84 -9.23 -3.72 9.12
N LEU A 85 -9.72 -2.76 9.91
CA LEU A 85 -11.12 -2.37 9.92
C LEU A 85 -11.56 -1.77 8.57
N LYS A 86 -10.77 -0.85 8.00
CA LYS A 86 -11.02 -0.27 6.67
C LYS A 86 -11.01 -1.33 5.56
N ALA A 87 -10.08 -2.28 5.61
CA ALA A 87 -10.03 -3.37 4.65
C ALA A 87 -11.25 -4.29 4.77
N ALA A 88 -11.68 -4.62 5.99
CA ALA A 88 -12.85 -5.45 6.23
C ALA A 88 -14.14 -4.78 5.72
N THR A 89 -14.33 -3.49 6.02
CA THR A 89 -15.49 -2.73 5.53
C THR A 89 -15.50 -2.62 4.01
N TYR A 90 -14.35 -2.37 3.39
CA TYR A 90 -14.19 -2.35 1.94
C TYR A 90 -14.55 -3.71 1.30
N HIS A 91 -14.04 -4.81 1.85
CA HIS A 91 -14.36 -6.14 1.35
C HIS A 91 -15.84 -6.49 1.50
N GLN A 92 -16.48 -6.12 2.61
CA GLN A 92 -17.92 -6.28 2.78
C GLN A 92 -18.71 -5.48 1.74
N TRP A 93 -18.31 -4.25 1.47
CA TRP A 93 -18.93 -3.42 0.45
C TRP A 93 -18.81 -4.05 -0.95
N ILE A 94 -17.62 -4.53 -1.33
CA ILE A 94 -17.42 -5.25 -2.61
C ILE A 94 -18.30 -6.49 -2.67
N ALA A 95 -18.30 -7.31 -1.62
CA ALA A 95 -19.06 -8.55 -1.59
C ALA A 95 -20.57 -8.30 -1.76
N ARG A 96 -21.10 -7.29 -1.06
CA ARG A 96 -22.50 -6.86 -1.21
C ARG A 96 -22.80 -6.41 -2.65
N HIS A 97 -21.97 -5.53 -3.20
CA HIS A 97 -22.15 -5.02 -4.56
C HIS A 97 -22.10 -6.15 -5.61
N TYR A 98 -21.19 -7.10 -5.45
CA TYR A 98 -21.08 -8.25 -6.35
C TYR A 98 -22.30 -9.19 -6.20
N ASN A 99 -22.66 -9.55 -4.97
CA ASN A 99 -23.77 -10.47 -4.69
C ASN A 99 -25.13 -9.94 -5.17
N GLN A 100 -25.36 -8.62 -5.15
CA GLN A 100 -26.56 -8.01 -5.73
C GLN A 100 -26.73 -8.29 -7.23
N ARG A 101 -25.63 -8.56 -7.96
CA ARG A 101 -25.63 -8.77 -9.42
C ARG A 101 -25.65 -10.25 -9.81
N ILE A 102 -25.57 -11.17 -8.85
CA ILE A 102 -25.62 -12.60 -9.10
C ILE A 102 -27.10 -13.05 -9.07
N LYS A 103 -27.56 -13.66 -10.17
CA LYS A 103 -28.85 -14.35 -10.17
C LYS A 103 -28.68 -15.72 -9.49
N PRO A 104 -29.47 -16.08 -8.48
CA PRO A 104 -29.40 -17.40 -7.86
C PRO A 104 -29.70 -18.48 -8.90
N ARG A 105 -28.78 -19.42 -9.10
CA ARG A 105 -29.02 -20.64 -9.87
C ARG A 105 -29.43 -21.74 -8.91
N ILE A 106 -30.66 -22.19 -9.03
CA ILE A 106 -31.16 -23.35 -8.32
C ILE A 106 -30.73 -24.57 -9.15
N PHE A 107 -29.87 -25.41 -8.59
CA PHE A 107 -29.57 -26.71 -9.17
C PHE A 107 -30.59 -27.71 -8.60
N LEU A 108 -31.54 -28.13 -9.43
CA LEU A 108 -32.37 -29.28 -9.12
C LEU A 108 -31.49 -30.51 -9.28
N LEU A 109 -31.13 -31.15 -8.17
CA LEU A 109 -30.55 -32.49 -8.18
C LEU A 109 -31.59 -33.41 -8.83
N GLY A 110 -31.23 -34.01 -9.96
CA GLY A 110 -32.06 -34.97 -10.66
C GLY A 110 -32.41 -36.12 -9.73
N ILE A 111 -33.70 -36.46 -9.72
CA ILE A 111 -34.33 -37.58 -8.99
C ILE A 111 -33.58 -38.88 -9.25
#